data_AF-A0A1D6Q4T8-F1
#
_entry.id   AF-A0A1D6Q4T8-F1
#
_cell.length_a   1.000
_cell.length_b   1.000
_cell.length_c   1.000
_cell.angle_alpha   90.00
_cell.angle_beta   90.00
_cell.angle_gamma   90.00
#
_symmetry.space_group_name_H-M   'P 1'
#
loop_
_entity.id
_entity.type
_entity.pdbx_description
1 polymer ?
#
loop_
_entity_poly.entity_id
_entity_poly.type
_entity_poly.pdbx_seq_one_letter_code
_entity_poly.pdbx_strand_id
1 'polypeptide(L)'
;MRPRRRLLRRPPWMQNKSVVAIKASSGPLSAAASRLSACSRALPSSRDFHFYNNFPAFKSPVGAAAAKADASLGVIGGASILPTRQQLFPMGRDLDDAHDWLVALNDDLLERFGAFTDEFKALRQKEETFWRRAAPQAGDGFEVDCERAAGGERVQS
;
A
#
# COMPACT_ATOMS: atom_id res chain seq x y z
N MET A 1 -6.68 9.41 47.46
CA MET A 1 -5.99 9.85 46.22
C MET A 1 -6.28 8.84 45.11
N ARG A 2 -6.89 9.24 43.99
CA ARG A 2 -7.08 8.37 42.81
C ARG A 2 -6.01 8.67 41.77
N PRO A 3 -5.37 7.68 41.14
CA PRO A 3 -4.32 7.93 40.16
C PRO A 3 -4.95 8.44 38.87
N ARG A 4 -4.44 9.56 38.35
CA ARG A 4 -4.79 10.09 37.04
C ARG A 4 -4.31 9.10 35.97
N ARG A 5 -5.24 8.41 35.32
CA ARG A 5 -4.94 7.70 34.05
C ARG A 5 -4.49 8.75 33.05
N ARG A 6 -3.20 8.78 32.71
CA ARG A 6 -2.73 9.52 31.53
C ARG A 6 -3.38 8.82 30.33
N LEU A 7 -4.36 9.50 29.74
CA LEU A 7 -4.83 9.13 28.40
C LEU A 7 -3.61 9.24 27.49
N LEU A 8 -3.09 8.10 27.04
CA LEU A 8 -2.11 8.04 25.97
C LEU A 8 -2.71 8.77 24.77
N ARG A 9 -2.29 10.03 24.58
CA ARG A 9 -2.64 10.81 23.40
C ARG A 9 -2.21 9.99 22.19
N ARG A 10 -3.16 9.72 21.30
CA ARG A 10 -2.86 8.99 20.05
C ARG A 10 -1.75 9.72 19.28
N PRO A 11 -0.72 8.99 18.81
CA PRO A 11 0.37 9.57 18.02
C PRO A 11 -0.15 10.43 16.87
N PRO A 12 0.54 11.53 16.47
CA PRO A 12 0.09 12.45 15.44
C PRO A 12 -0.26 11.78 14.09
N TRP A 13 0.45 10.71 13.72
CA TRP A 13 0.17 9.94 12.51
C TRP A 13 -1.14 9.13 12.57
N MET A 14 -1.65 8.80 13.77
CA MET A 14 -2.97 8.16 13.97
C MET A 14 -4.14 9.16 13.90
N GLN A 15 -3.87 10.46 13.77
CA GLN A 15 -4.90 11.48 13.56
C GLN A 15 -5.16 11.74 12.07
N ASN A 16 -4.34 11.13 11.20
CA ASN A 16 -4.47 11.28 9.76
C ASN A 16 -5.60 10.37 9.23
N LYS A 17 -6.67 11.00 8.72
CA LYS A 17 -7.83 10.30 8.17
C LYS A 17 -7.45 9.28 7.08
N SER A 18 -6.40 9.55 6.30
CA SER A 18 -5.90 8.67 5.25
C SER A 18 -5.29 7.39 5.81
N VAL A 19 -4.55 7.45 6.93
CA VAL A 19 -3.98 6.26 7.58
C VAL A 19 -5.07 5.33 8.09
N VAL A 20 -6.14 5.90 8.64
CA VAL A 20 -7.31 5.14 9.09
C VAL A 20 -8.01 4.47 7.91
N ALA A 21 -8.21 5.19 6.81
CA ALA A 21 -8.82 4.65 5.60
C ALA A 21 -7.99 3.52 4.98
N ILE A 22 -6.67 3.69 4.84
CA ILE A 22 -5.74 2.67 4.33
C ILE A 22 -5.81 1.41 5.19
N LYS A 23 -5.77 1.57 6.52
CA LYS A 23 -5.83 0.43 7.43
C LYS A 23 -7.17 -0.31 7.34
N ALA A 24 -8.28 0.41 7.17
CA ALA A 24 -9.60 -0.16 7.03
C ALA A 24 -9.78 -0.89 5.69
N SER A 25 -9.17 -0.41 4.60
CA SER A 25 -9.34 -0.95 3.26
C SER A 25 -8.33 -2.04 2.86
N SER A 26 -7.13 -2.06 3.46
CA SER A 26 -6.03 -2.95 3.04
C SER A 26 -6.40 -4.45 3.10
N GLY A 27 -7.02 -4.90 4.18
CA GLY A 27 -7.45 -6.30 4.33
C GLY A 27 -8.51 -6.70 3.30
N PRO A 28 -9.66 -6.00 3.22
CA PRO A 28 -10.68 -6.25 2.21
C PRO A 28 -10.16 -6.18 0.77
N LEU A 29 -9.29 -5.22 0.46
CA LEU A 29 -8.69 -5.07 -0.87
C LEU A 29 -7.79 -6.26 -1.22
N SER A 30 -6.92 -6.69 -0.29
CA SER A 30 -6.06 -7.85 -0.48
C SER A 30 -6.88 -9.12 -0.71
N ALA A 31 -7.92 -9.35 0.10
CA ALA A 31 -8.82 -10.50 -0.08
C ALA A 31 -9.55 -10.45 -1.43
N ALA A 32 -10.02 -9.26 -1.87
CA ALA A 32 -10.65 -9.09 -3.16
C ALA A 32 -9.67 -9.37 -4.32
N ALA A 33 -8.44 -8.88 -4.24
CA ALA A 33 -7.39 -9.15 -5.24
C ALA A 33 -7.05 -10.64 -5.32
N SER A 34 -6.91 -11.33 -4.18
CA SER A 34 -6.67 -12.78 -4.14
C SER A 34 -7.82 -13.57 -4.77
N ARG A 35 -9.07 -13.18 -4.50
CA ARG A 35 -10.25 -13.81 -5.11
C ARG A 35 -10.29 -13.57 -6.61
N LEU A 36 -10.02 -12.35 -7.08
CA LEU A 36 -10.00 -12.02 -8.50
C LEU A 36 -8.91 -12.83 -9.23
N SER A 37 -7.72 -12.92 -8.64
CA SER A 37 -6.62 -13.75 -9.15
C SER A 37 -7.00 -15.24 -9.22
N ALA A 38 -7.65 -15.77 -8.18
CA ALA A 38 -8.14 -17.14 -8.18
C ALA A 38 -9.19 -17.39 -9.26
N CYS A 39 -10.17 -16.48 -9.41
CA CYS A 39 -11.18 -16.58 -10.47
C CYS A 39 -10.56 -16.51 -11.87
N SER A 40 -9.60 -15.60 -12.08
CA SER A 40 -8.90 -15.45 -13.37
C SER A 40 -8.19 -16.75 -13.76
N ARG A 41 -7.49 -17.40 -12.83
CA ARG A 41 -6.82 -18.69 -13.09
C ARG A 41 -7.79 -19.86 -13.28
N ALA A 42 -9.01 -19.75 -12.76
CA ALA A 42 -10.05 -20.75 -12.96
C ALA A 42 -10.72 -20.65 -14.33
N LEU A 43 -10.52 -19.54 -15.07
CA LEU A 43 -11.04 -19.39 -16.43
C LEU A 43 -10.28 -20.33 -17.39
N PRO A 44 -10.97 -21.20 -18.13
CA PRO A 44 -10.33 -22.08 -19.10
C PRO A 44 -9.74 -21.26 -20.28
N SER A 45 -8.44 -21.02 -20.27
CA SER A 45 -7.76 -20.23 -21.32
C SER A 45 -7.61 -20.98 -22.64
N SER A 46 -7.64 -22.31 -22.63
CA SER A 46 -7.51 -23.17 -23.81
C SER A 46 -8.85 -23.60 -24.41
N ARG A 47 -9.98 -23.13 -23.87
CA ARG A 47 -11.31 -23.56 -24.29
C ARG A 47 -11.96 -22.51 -25.18
N ASP A 48 -12.48 -22.98 -26.31
CA ASP A 48 -13.29 -22.16 -27.18
C ASP A 48 -14.71 -21.98 -26.59
N PHE A 49 -15.15 -20.72 -26.46
CA PHE A 49 -16.48 -20.35 -25.97
C PHE A 49 -17.47 -19.98 -27.09
N HIS A 50 -17.07 -20.05 -28.37
CA HIS A 50 -17.93 -19.72 -29.51
C HIS A 50 -19.27 -20.48 -29.48
N PHE A 51 -19.26 -21.76 -29.13
CA PHE A 51 -20.49 -22.55 -28.98
C PHE A 51 -21.42 -21.98 -27.89
N TYR A 52 -20.87 -21.66 -26.71
CA TYR A 52 -21.65 -21.19 -25.56
C TYR A 52 -22.21 -19.78 -25.75
N ASN A 53 -21.57 -18.96 -26.58
CA ASN A 53 -22.07 -17.64 -26.95
C ASN A 53 -23.43 -17.65 -27.65
N ASN A 54 -23.98 -18.79 -28.03
CA ASN A 54 -25.35 -18.86 -28.55
C ASN A 54 -26.42 -18.86 -27.45
N PHE A 55 -26.06 -19.14 -26.20
CA PHE A 55 -27.02 -19.33 -25.11
C PHE A 55 -27.12 -18.09 -24.21
N PRO A 56 -28.32 -17.54 -23.99
CA PRO A 56 -28.53 -16.43 -23.06
C PRO A 56 -28.02 -16.72 -21.64
N ALA A 57 -28.15 -17.98 -21.19
CA ALA A 57 -27.66 -18.44 -19.89
C ALA A 57 -26.14 -18.27 -19.72
N PHE A 58 -25.38 -18.28 -20.82
CA PHE A 58 -23.94 -18.01 -20.81
C PHE A 58 -23.64 -16.52 -21.00
N LYS A 59 -24.32 -15.87 -21.96
CA LYS A 59 -24.10 -14.45 -22.29
C LYS A 59 -24.44 -13.50 -21.14
N SER A 60 -25.54 -13.75 -20.42
CA SER A 60 -26.02 -12.88 -19.35
C SER A 60 -25.00 -12.70 -18.21
N PRO A 61 -24.46 -13.77 -17.57
CA PRO A 61 -23.47 -13.61 -16.52
C PRO A 61 -22.14 -13.02 -17.02
N VAL A 62 -21.71 -13.36 -18.25
CA VAL A 62 -20.50 -12.80 -18.86
C VAL A 62 -20.66 -11.30 -19.08
N GLY A 63 -21.79 -10.86 -19.65
CA GLY A 63 -22.08 -9.44 -19.85
C GLY A 63 -22.20 -8.67 -18.52
N ALA A 64 -22.81 -9.26 -17.49
CA ALA A 64 -22.88 -8.66 -16.17
C ALA A 64 -21.49 -8.50 -15.52
N ALA A 65 -20.61 -9.48 -15.71
CA ALA A 65 -19.22 -9.41 -15.25
C ALA A 65 -18.43 -8.32 -15.99
N ALA A 66 -18.58 -8.23 -17.32
CA ALA A 66 -17.95 -7.20 -18.15
C ALA A 66 -18.41 -5.79 -17.72
N ALA A 67 -19.73 -5.57 -17.61
CA ALA A 67 -20.28 -4.29 -17.17
C ALA A 67 -19.77 -3.87 -15.78
N LYS A 68 -19.57 -4.84 -14.87
CA LYS A 68 -19.00 -4.57 -13.54
C LYS A 68 -17.51 -4.23 -13.60
N ALA A 69 -16.75 -4.91 -14.47
CA ALA A 69 -15.33 -4.60 -14.69
C ALA A 69 -15.18 -3.18 -15.26
N ASP A 70 -15.94 -2.87 -16.30
CA ASP A 70 -15.99 -1.55 -16.94
C ASP A 70 -16.34 -0.44 -15.93
N ALA A 71 -17.41 -0.63 -15.15
CA ALA A 71 -17.78 0.34 -14.11
C ALA A 71 -16.66 0.54 -13.06
N SER A 72 -15.97 -0.54 -12.67
CA SER A 72 -14.89 -0.48 -11.69
C SER A 72 -13.66 0.25 -12.25
N LEU A 73 -13.30 -0.04 -13.50
CA LEU A 73 -12.19 0.62 -14.21
C LEU A 73 -12.51 2.08 -14.51
N GLY A 74 -13.77 2.41 -14.79
CA GLY A 74 -14.24 3.79 -14.90
C GLY A 74 -14.05 4.59 -13.61
N VAL A 75 -14.34 4.00 -12.45
CA VAL A 75 -14.09 4.64 -11.14
C VAL A 75 -12.59 4.85 -10.90
N ILE A 76 -11.76 3.87 -11.26
CA ILE A 76 -10.30 4.00 -11.13
C ILE A 76 -9.79 5.09 -12.06
N GLY A 77 -10.19 5.09 -13.34
CA GLY A 77 -9.77 6.08 -14.33
C GLY A 77 -10.17 7.52 -13.97
N GLY A 78 -11.34 7.69 -13.35
CA GLY A 78 -11.81 8.99 -12.85
C GLY A 78 -11.18 9.45 -11.53
N ALA A 79 -10.28 8.68 -10.93
CA ALA A 79 -9.67 9.03 -9.66
C ALA A 79 -8.67 10.20 -9.83
N SER A 80 -8.80 11.22 -8.97
CA SER A 80 -7.94 12.41 -8.99
C SER A 80 -6.46 12.15 -8.70
N ILE A 81 -6.13 10.95 -8.23
CA ILE A 81 -4.76 10.49 -8.00
C ILE A 81 -4.05 10.09 -9.29
N LEU A 82 -4.74 10.00 -10.43
CA LEU A 82 -4.15 9.64 -11.71
C LEU A 82 -3.70 10.88 -12.48
N PRO A 83 -2.62 10.80 -13.28
CA PRO A 83 -2.25 11.86 -14.20
C PRO A 83 -3.40 12.22 -15.14
N THR A 84 -3.56 13.51 -15.42
CA THR A 84 -4.61 14.05 -16.30
C THR A 84 -4.58 13.47 -17.70
N ARG A 85 -3.45 12.87 -18.13
CA ARG A 85 -3.26 12.30 -19.47
C ARG A 85 -4.10 11.05 -19.74
N GLN A 86 -4.72 10.44 -18.72
CA GLN A 86 -5.39 9.12 -18.84
C GLN A 86 -6.80 9.05 -18.23
N GLN A 87 -7.43 10.19 -18.00
CA GLN A 87 -8.51 10.32 -17.00
C GLN A 87 -9.84 9.60 -17.31
N LEU A 88 -9.99 8.94 -18.46
CA LEU A 88 -11.19 8.15 -18.74
C LEU A 88 -10.83 6.77 -19.27
N PHE A 89 -11.35 5.76 -18.57
CA PHE A 89 -11.36 4.40 -19.08
C PHE A 89 -12.18 4.36 -20.38
N PRO A 90 -11.66 3.72 -21.46
CA PRO A 90 -12.34 3.61 -22.75
C PRO A 90 -13.54 2.64 -22.69
N MET A 91 -14.63 3.06 -22.03
CA MET A 91 -15.86 2.28 -21.90
C MET A 91 -16.40 1.86 -23.28
N GLY A 92 -16.56 0.56 -23.50
CA GLY A 92 -17.18 0.01 -24.71
C GLY A 92 -16.36 0.12 -25.99
N ARG A 93 -15.05 0.43 -25.92
CA ARG A 93 -14.11 0.25 -27.05
C ARG A 93 -13.65 -1.21 -27.15
N ASP A 94 -12.88 -1.52 -28.20
CA ASP A 94 -12.30 -2.86 -28.33
C ASP A 94 -11.31 -3.16 -27.20
N LEU A 95 -10.95 -4.44 -27.10
CA LEU A 95 -10.10 -4.95 -26.02
C LEU A 95 -8.68 -4.34 -26.08
N ASP A 96 -8.21 -3.99 -27.28
CA ASP A 96 -6.86 -3.48 -27.50
C ASP A 96 -6.75 -2.05 -26.95
N ASP A 97 -7.72 -1.18 -27.23
CA ASP A 97 -7.80 0.17 -26.66
C ASP A 97 -7.85 0.14 -25.12
N ALA A 98 -8.63 -0.80 -24.54
CA ALA A 98 -8.74 -0.96 -23.09
C ALA A 98 -7.43 -1.49 -22.46
N HIS A 99 -6.73 -2.38 -23.17
CA HIS A 99 -5.45 -2.91 -22.75
C HIS A 99 -4.36 -1.83 -22.77
N ASP A 100 -4.25 -1.07 -23.86
CA ASP A 100 -3.27 0.01 -24.01
C ASP A 100 -3.46 1.09 -22.94
N TRP A 101 -4.72 1.43 -22.65
CA TRP A 101 -5.05 2.32 -21.54
C TRP A 101 -4.56 1.77 -20.19
N LEU A 102 -4.77 0.47 -19.92
CA LEU A 102 -4.35 -0.15 -18.66
C LEU A 102 -2.83 -0.22 -18.52
N VAL A 103 -2.11 -0.49 -19.61
CA VAL A 103 -0.64 -0.49 -19.63
C VAL A 103 -0.12 0.90 -19.30
N ALA A 104 -0.61 1.92 -20.00
CA ALA A 104 -0.22 3.30 -19.76
C ALA A 104 -0.50 3.71 -18.30
N LEU A 105 -1.64 3.28 -17.73
CA LEU A 105 -1.99 3.54 -16.33
C LEU A 105 -1.04 2.89 -15.34
N ASN A 106 -0.65 1.65 -15.59
CA ASN A 106 0.32 0.97 -14.72
C ASN A 106 1.69 1.66 -14.76
N ASP A 107 2.16 2.08 -15.93
CA ASP A 107 3.44 2.79 -16.07
C ASP A 107 3.45 4.10 -15.29
N ASP A 108 2.40 4.91 -15.45
CA ASP A 108 2.22 6.18 -14.74
C ASP A 108 2.17 5.98 -13.20
N LEU A 109 1.50 4.92 -12.73
CA LEU A 109 1.44 4.59 -11.29
C LEU A 109 2.79 4.13 -10.75
N LEU A 110 3.53 3.31 -11.50
CA LEU A 110 4.84 2.80 -11.12
C LEU A 110 5.89 3.91 -11.11
N GLU A 111 5.87 4.83 -12.07
CA GLU A 111 6.75 6.00 -12.11
C GLU A 111 6.53 6.89 -10.88
N ARG A 112 5.25 7.19 -10.56
CA ARG A 112 4.91 7.96 -9.36
C ARG A 112 5.35 7.27 -8.08
N PHE A 113 5.14 5.96 -7.99
CA PHE A 113 5.60 5.18 -6.85
C PHE A 113 7.13 5.25 -6.71
N GLY A 114 7.87 5.14 -7.82
CA GLY A 114 9.33 5.32 -7.86
C GLY A 114 9.75 6.70 -7.31
N ALA A 115 9.13 7.77 -7.83
CA ALA A 115 9.40 9.14 -7.39
C ALA A 115 9.14 9.34 -5.89
N PHE A 116 8.02 8.82 -5.36
CA PHE A 116 7.73 8.87 -3.92
C PHE A 116 8.74 8.09 -3.09
N THR A 117 9.20 6.94 -3.59
CA THR A 117 10.19 6.11 -2.89
C THR A 117 11.54 6.84 -2.82
N ASP A 118 11.92 7.54 -3.88
CA ASP A 118 13.16 8.31 -3.92
C ASP A 118 13.10 9.57 -3.07
N GLU A 119 11.95 10.26 -3.04
CA GLU A 119 11.70 11.36 -2.08
C GLU A 119 11.81 10.87 -0.64
N PHE A 120 11.19 9.73 -0.32
CA PHE A 120 11.25 9.13 1.00
C PHE A 120 12.69 8.79 1.41
N LYS A 121 13.48 8.17 0.51
CA LYS A 121 14.91 7.91 0.74
C LYS A 121 15.69 9.21 0.98
N ALA A 122 15.43 10.25 0.20
CA ALA A 122 16.11 11.54 0.35
C ALA A 122 15.80 12.20 1.70
N LEU A 123 14.56 12.12 2.18
CA LEU A 123 14.17 12.61 3.51
C LEU A 123 14.90 11.84 4.63
N ARG A 124 14.96 10.50 4.52
CA ARG A 124 15.70 9.66 5.47
C ARG A 124 17.20 9.96 5.49
N GLN A 125 17.81 10.15 4.33
CA GLN A 125 19.22 10.52 4.22
C GLN A 125 19.51 11.89 4.85
N LYS A 126 18.61 12.88 4.65
CA LYS A 126 18.72 14.19 5.29
C LYS A 126 18.60 14.10 6.81
N GLU A 127 17.68 13.28 7.32
CA GLU A 127 17.53 13.03 8.74
C GLU A 127 18.79 12.38 9.35
N GLU A 128 19.34 11.36 8.69
CA GLU A 128 20.57 10.68 9.14
C GLU A 128 21.79 11.60 9.13
N THR A 129 21.93 12.44 8.10
CA THR A 129 23.02 13.43 8.03
C THR A 129 22.87 14.54 9.06
N PHE A 130 21.63 14.96 9.35
CA PHE A 130 21.33 15.88 10.45
C PHE A 130 21.74 15.29 11.81
N TRP A 131 21.37 14.03 12.10
CA TRP A 131 21.75 13.37 13.35
C TRP A 131 23.24 13.07 13.46
N ARG A 132 23.93 12.72 12.36
CA ARG A 132 25.41 12.58 12.37
C ARG A 132 26.13 13.90 12.63
N ARG A 133 25.58 15.02 12.15
CA ARG A 133 26.16 16.35 12.36
C ARG A 133 25.82 16.93 13.74
N ALA A 134 24.70 16.50 14.33
CA ALA A 134 24.27 16.86 15.68
C ALA A 134 24.88 15.97 16.77
N ALA A 135 25.42 14.80 16.42
CA ALA A 135 26.27 14.04 17.32
C ALA A 135 27.54 14.86 17.61
N PRO A 136 27.89 15.12 18.89
CA PRO A 136 29.18 15.70 19.20
C PRO A 136 30.24 14.79 18.59
N GLN A 137 31.27 15.36 17.95
CA GLN A 137 32.45 14.58 17.58
C GLN A 137 32.89 13.81 18.83
N ALA A 138 32.69 12.49 18.82
CA ALA A 138 33.19 11.58 19.82
C ALA A 138 34.71 11.49 19.63
N GLY A 139 35.37 12.58 20.01
CA GLY A 139 36.80 12.67 20.27
C GLY A 139 37.09 12.73 21.77
N ASP A 140 36.13 12.32 22.60
CA ASP A 140 36.37 12.06 24.02
C ASP A 140 35.74 10.73 24.39
N GLY A 141 36.57 9.83 24.90
CA GLY A 141 36.21 8.46 25.23
C GLY A 141 35.22 8.46 26.39
N PHE A 142 33.98 8.06 26.14
CA PHE A 142 33.15 7.57 27.23
C PHE A 142 33.65 6.16 27.57
N GLU A 143 34.67 6.12 28.41
CA GLU A 143 34.99 4.93 29.20
C GLU A 143 33.79 4.66 30.10
N VAL A 144 33.08 3.58 29.78
CA VAL A 144 31.98 3.09 30.60
C VAL A 144 32.62 2.40 31.79
N ASP A 145 32.91 3.17 32.83
CA ASP A 145 33.37 2.62 34.09
C ASP A 145 32.21 1.85 34.73
N CYS A 146 32.22 0.53 34.54
CA CYS A 146 31.35 -0.37 35.27
C CYS A 146 31.82 -0.35 36.73
N GLU A 147 31.26 0.55 37.55
CA GLU A 147 31.40 0.47 39.00
C GLU A 147 30.97 -0.93 39.46
N ARG A 148 31.99 -1.73 39.76
CA ARG A 148 31.88 -3.02 40.43
C ARG A 148 31.28 -2.76 41.80
N ALA A 149 30.00 -3.05 41.97
CA ALA A 149 29.32 -3.05 43.26
C ALA A 149 30.03 -4.04 44.21
N ALA A 150 30.96 -3.54 45.02
CA ALA A 150 31.49 -4.23 46.18
C ALA A 150 30.46 -4.15 47.31
N GLY A 151 29.42 -4.98 47.21
CA GLY A 151 28.54 -5.29 48.33
C GLY A 151 29.24 -6.29 49.25
N GLY A 152 29.96 -5.78 50.26
CA GLY A 152 30.48 -6.61 51.34
C GLY A 152 29.36 -7.05 52.27
N GLU A 153 29.18 -8.37 52.41
CA GLU A 153 28.38 -8.94 53.49
C GLU A 153 29.29 -9.88 54.30
N ARG A 154 29.76 -9.40 55.44
CA ARG A 154 30.35 -10.21 56.50
C ARG A 154 29.19 -10.75 57.34
N VAL A 155 28.88 -12.04 57.20
CA VAL A 155 28.12 -12.79 58.21
C VAL A 155 29.11 -13.58 59.04
N GLN A 156 29.08 -13.35 60.35
CA GLN A 156 29.84 -14.07 61.36
C GLN A 156 29.25 -15.47 61.58
N SER A 157 30.09 -16.50 61.58
CA SER A 157 30.14 -17.59 62.58
C SER A 157 31.44 -18.36 62.41
#